data_AF-A0A0M9BL01-F1
#
_entry.id   AF-A0A0M9BL01-F1
#
_cell.length_a   1.000
_cell.length_b   1.000
_cell.length_c   1.000
_cell.angle_alpha   90.00
_cell.angle_beta   90.00
_cell.angle_gamma   90.00
#
_symmetry.space_group_name_H-M   'P 1'
#
loop_
_entity.id
_entity.type
_entity.pdbx_description
1 polymer ?
#
loop_
_entity_poly.entity_id
_entity_poly.type
_entity_poly.pdbx_seq_one_letter_code
_entity_poly.pdbx_strand_id
1 'polypeptide(L)'
;MYIHGFNRLIKNNRISSDQLIEVFSFLEKEIEIYLMKHYTGKNFMYYLKADALVPAFTITIVSHYEDKEVQESVSLFELIDWYKENACFDGLEIIARQINDESKEAESKGAFPDSEKTYTKTINT
;
A
#
# COMPACT_ATOMS: atom_id res chain seq x y z
N MET A 1 -20.08 2.56 -3.50
CA MET A 1 -18.89 3.46 -3.54
C MET A 1 -17.81 2.70 -4.29
N TYR A 2 -17.49 3.12 -5.53
CA TYR A 2 -16.73 2.32 -6.50
C TYR A 2 -15.21 2.41 -6.27
N ILE A 3 -14.64 1.52 -5.45
CA ILE A 3 -13.17 1.36 -5.30
C ILE A 3 -12.50 1.06 -6.66
N HIS A 4 -13.18 0.34 -7.55
CA HIS A 4 -12.68 0.09 -8.92
C HIS A 4 -12.50 1.37 -9.76
N GLY A 5 -13.21 2.45 -9.43
CA GLY A 5 -13.05 3.74 -10.11
C GLY A 5 -11.70 4.38 -9.81
N PHE A 6 -11.25 4.32 -8.56
CA PHE A 6 -10.02 4.97 -8.11
C PHE A 6 -8.79 4.35 -8.78
N ASN A 7 -8.62 3.03 -8.70
CA ASN A 7 -7.51 2.34 -9.37
C ASN A 7 -7.52 2.53 -10.88
N ARG A 8 -8.70 2.58 -11.51
CA ARG A 8 -8.82 2.85 -12.95
C ARG A 8 -8.36 4.27 -13.30
N LEU A 9 -8.59 5.25 -12.43
CA LEU A 9 -8.11 6.61 -12.62
C LEU A 9 -6.58 6.68 -12.47
N ILE A 10 -6.01 5.96 -11.51
CA ILE A 10 -4.56 5.84 -11.32
C ILE A 10 -3.93 5.18 -12.56
N LYS A 11 -4.41 3.99 -12.95
CA LYS A 11 -3.94 3.23 -14.11
C LYS A 11 -3.89 4.08 -15.39
N ASN A 12 -4.93 4.88 -15.62
CA ASN A 12 -5.05 5.70 -16.83
C ASN A 12 -4.38 7.08 -16.69
N ASN A 13 -3.53 7.29 -15.68
CA ASN A 13 -2.87 8.57 -15.39
C ASN A 13 -3.84 9.76 -15.33
N ARG A 14 -5.08 9.52 -14.88
CA ARG A 14 -6.10 10.56 -14.66
C ARG A 14 -5.95 11.24 -13.31
N ILE A 15 -5.17 10.63 -12.41
CA ILE A 15 -4.73 11.21 -11.15
C ILE A 15 -3.19 11.15 -11.16
N SER A 16 -2.54 12.31 -10.99
CA SER A 16 -1.07 12.37 -10.91
C SER A 16 -0.56 11.80 -9.58
N SER A 17 0.74 11.50 -9.51
CA SER A 17 1.37 11.10 -8.24
C SER A 17 1.21 12.21 -7.19
N ASP A 18 1.39 13.48 -7.59
CA ASP A 18 1.21 14.64 -6.70
C ASP A 18 -0.20 14.72 -6.11
N GLN A 19 -1.24 14.47 -6.92
CA GLN A 19 -2.62 14.47 -6.44
C GLN A 19 -2.89 13.33 -5.45
N LEU A 20 -2.29 12.14 -5.67
CA LEU A 20 -2.39 11.05 -4.71
C LEU A 20 -1.68 11.40 -3.40
N ILE A 21 -0.48 11.97 -3.49
CA ILE A 21 0.30 12.42 -2.32
C ILE A 21 -0.50 13.46 -1.53
N GLU A 22 -1.11 14.42 -2.20
CA GLU A 22 -1.95 15.45 -1.57
C GLU A 22 -3.13 14.82 -0.82
N VAL A 23 -3.85 13.88 -1.45
CA VAL A 23 -4.98 13.18 -0.82
C VAL A 23 -4.54 12.38 0.42
N PHE A 24 -3.46 11.62 0.33
CA PHE A 24 -2.99 10.82 1.47
C PHE A 24 -2.43 11.71 2.59
N SER A 25 -1.74 12.80 2.25
CA SER A 25 -1.25 13.78 3.22
C SER A 25 -2.41 14.49 3.93
N PHE A 26 -3.48 14.80 3.20
CA PHE A 26 -4.70 15.37 3.78
C PHE A 26 -5.37 14.39 4.75
N LEU A 27 -5.56 13.13 4.35
CA LEU A 27 -6.16 12.10 5.20
C LEU A 27 -5.34 11.86 6.47
N GLU A 28 -4.02 11.76 6.34
CA GLU A 28 -3.10 11.63 7.47
C GLU A 28 -3.26 12.79 8.46
N LYS A 29 -3.31 14.04 7.96
CA LYS A 29 -3.46 15.23 8.80
C LYS A 29 -4.82 15.26 9.52
N GLU A 30 -5.90 14.92 8.84
CA GLU A 30 -7.23 14.89 9.47
C GLU A 30 -7.35 13.79 10.53
N ILE A 31 -6.71 12.65 10.30
CA ILE A 31 -6.57 11.58 11.30
C ILE A 31 -5.77 12.08 12.50
N GLU A 32 -4.65 12.74 12.28
CA GLU A 32 -3.82 13.33 13.34
C GLU A 32 -4.62 14.33 14.19
N ILE A 33 -5.34 15.26 13.55
CA ILE A 33 -6.22 16.23 14.24
C ILE A 33 -7.28 15.51 15.07
N TYR A 34 -7.91 14.48 14.51
CA TYR A 34 -8.92 13.69 15.22
C TYR A 34 -8.33 13.01 16.46
N LEU A 35 -7.17 12.36 16.32
CA LEU A 35 -6.52 11.65 17.42
C LEU A 35 -6.08 12.62 18.53
N MET A 36 -5.46 13.76 18.18
CA MET A 36 -5.07 14.79 19.14
C MET A 36 -6.26 15.34 19.92
N LYS A 37 -7.41 15.52 19.26
CA LYS A 37 -8.63 16.02 19.89
C LYS A 37 -9.22 15.04 20.91
N HIS A 38 -9.09 13.74 20.69
CA HIS A 38 -9.84 12.72 21.42
C HIS A 38 -8.99 11.82 22.34
N TYR A 39 -7.68 11.75 22.17
CA TYR A 39 -6.82 10.75 22.83
C TYR A 39 -5.53 11.32 23.46
N THR A 40 -5.60 12.43 24.19
CA THR A 40 -4.42 13.10 24.80
C THR A 40 -3.46 12.16 25.53
N GLY A 41 -2.15 12.34 25.30
CA GLY A 41 -1.07 11.60 25.96
C GLY A 41 -0.91 10.16 25.47
N LYS A 42 -1.46 9.83 24.29
CA LYS A 42 -1.30 8.52 23.64
C LYS A 42 -0.41 8.62 22.42
N ASN A 43 0.26 7.52 22.11
CA ASN A 43 1.04 7.38 20.88
C ASN A 43 0.31 6.43 19.94
N PHE A 44 0.24 6.79 18.67
CA PHE A 44 -0.32 5.98 17.62
C PHE A 44 0.71 5.76 16.53
N MET A 45 0.64 4.60 15.88
CA MET A 45 1.35 4.37 14.63
C MET A 45 0.35 4.35 13.48
N TYR A 46 0.57 5.24 12.52
CA TYR A 46 -0.14 5.30 11.25
C TYR A 46 0.64 4.50 10.21
N TYR A 47 -0.05 3.59 9.53
CA TYR A 47 0.48 2.83 8.40
C TYR A 47 -0.38 3.11 7.17
N LEU A 48 0.27 3.48 6.07
CA LEU A 48 -0.30 3.45 4.73
C LEU A 48 0.43 2.39 3.93
N LYS A 49 -0.26 1.28 3.68
CA LYS A 49 0.25 0.15 2.93
C LYS A 49 -0.32 0.17 1.52
N ALA A 50 0.51 -0.09 0.52
CA ALA A 50 0.08 -0.29 -0.86
C ALA A 50 0.38 -1.74 -1.27
N ASP A 51 -0.61 -2.46 -1.77
CA ASP A 51 -0.49 -3.84 -2.26
C ASP A 51 -0.64 -3.84 -3.78
N ALA A 52 0.38 -4.31 -4.49
CA ALA A 52 0.41 -4.35 -5.94
C ALA A 52 -0.36 -5.53 -6.53
N LEU A 53 -0.42 -6.67 -5.83
CA LEU A 53 -1.11 -7.88 -6.31
C LEU A 53 -2.62 -7.79 -6.10
N VAL A 54 -3.02 -7.13 -5.01
CA VAL A 54 -4.40 -6.69 -4.75
C VAL A 54 -4.38 -5.17 -4.80
N PRO A 55 -4.53 -4.53 -5.99
CA PRO A 55 -4.35 -3.09 -6.17
C PRO A 55 -5.21 -2.30 -5.18
N ALA A 56 -4.63 -1.91 -4.07
CA ALA A 56 -5.34 -1.27 -2.98
C ALA A 56 -4.34 -0.57 -2.04
N PHE A 57 -4.85 0.47 -1.40
CA PHE A 57 -4.21 1.10 -0.26
C PHE A 57 -4.96 0.72 1.00
N THR A 58 -4.24 0.40 2.06
CA THR A 58 -4.78 0.11 3.39
C THR A 58 -4.20 1.10 4.40
N ILE A 59 -5.09 1.82 5.09
CA ILE A 59 -4.72 2.67 6.22
C ILE A 59 -4.98 1.89 7.51
N THR A 60 -3.96 1.75 8.35
CA THR A 60 -4.07 1.12 9.67
C THR A 60 -3.57 2.08 10.74
N ILE A 61 -4.31 2.20 11.84
CA ILE A 61 -3.94 3.01 13.00
C ILE A 61 -3.93 2.08 14.22
N VAL A 62 -2.82 2.05 14.96
CA VAL A 62 -2.70 1.23 16.18
C VAL A 62 -2.23 2.09 17.35
N SER A 63 -2.77 1.83 18.54
CA SER A 63 -2.44 2.54 19.79
C SER A 63 -1.45 1.79 20.69
N HIS A 64 -1.17 0.52 20.40
CA HIS A 64 -0.25 -0.32 21.16
C HIS A 64 0.69 -1.00 20.16
N TYR A 65 1.85 -0.37 19.91
CA TYR A 65 2.85 -0.85 18.96
C TYR A 65 4.14 -1.32 19.65
N GLU A 66 4.16 -1.42 20.99
CA GLU A 66 5.28 -2.02 21.72
C GLU A 66 5.58 -3.41 21.11
N ASP A 67 6.83 -3.59 20.69
CA ASP A 67 7.43 -4.81 20.13
C ASP A 67 7.07 -5.23 18.70
N LYS A 68 6.38 -4.40 17.89
CA LYS A 68 6.34 -4.64 16.44
C LYS A 68 7.56 -4.00 15.78
N GLU A 69 8.45 -4.84 15.24
CA GLU A 69 9.46 -4.41 14.27
C GLU A 69 8.78 -3.54 13.22
N VAL A 70 9.18 -2.26 13.17
CA VAL A 70 8.69 -1.33 12.16
C VAL A 70 9.11 -1.93 10.82
N GLN A 71 8.15 -2.44 10.05
CA GLN A 71 8.37 -2.86 8.67
C GLN A 71 9.11 -1.75 7.93
N GLU A 72 9.97 -2.11 6.98
CA GLU A 72 10.72 -1.14 6.18
C GLU A 72 9.78 -0.05 5.64
N SER A 73 9.95 1.17 6.17
CA SER A 73 9.11 2.31 5.85
C SER A 73 9.73 3.07 4.70
N VAL A 74 8.99 3.23 3.62
CA VAL A 74 9.37 4.09 2.50
C VAL A 74 8.76 5.48 2.65
N SER A 75 9.22 6.45 1.86
CA SER A 75 8.57 7.76 1.79
C SER A 75 7.19 7.67 1.11
N LEU A 76 6.28 8.60 1.41
CA LEU A 76 4.98 8.64 0.74
C LEU A 76 5.12 8.79 -0.78
N PHE A 77 6.08 9.60 -1.24
CA PHE A 77 6.38 9.74 -2.66
C PHE A 77 6.78 8.41 -3.29
N GLU A 78 7.75 7.72 -2.68
CA GLU A 78 8.24 6.43 -3.16
C GLU A 78 7.14 5.36 -3.15
N LEU A 79 6.28 5.34 -2.13
CA LEU A 79 5.14 4.42 -2.05
C LEU A 79 4.20 4.58 -3.25
N ILE A 80 3.87 5.82 -3.60
CA ILE A 80 2.92 6.13 -4.67
C ILE A 80 3.49 5.82 -6.04
N ASP A 81 4.73 6.23 -6.30
CA ASP A 81 5.38 5.96 -7.59
C ASP A 81 5.58 4.44 -7.78
N TRP A 82 6.06 3.75 -6.75
CA TRP A 82 6.18 2.31 -6.77
C TRP A 82 4.83 1.61 -7.04
N TYR A 83 3.75 2.01 -6.35
CA TYR A 83 2.44 1.40 -6.58
C TYR A 83 1.94 1.60 -8.01
N LYS A 84 2.12 2.80 -8.58
CA LYS A 84 1.70 3.08 -9.96
C LYS A 84 2.44 2.22 -10.99
N GLU A 85 3.72 1.95 -10.75
CA GLU A 85 4.55 1.15 -11.64
C GLU A 85 4.29 -0.35 -11.50
N ASN A 86 3.94 -0.83 -10.30
CA ASN A 86 3.94 -2.27 -9.99
C ASN A 86 2.53 -2.87 -9.82
N ALA A 87 1.49 -2.06 -9.60
CA ALA A 87 0.16 -2.59 -9.34
C ALA A 87 -0.43 -3.34 -10.54
N CYS A 88 -0.86 -4.57 -10.29
CA CYS A 88 -1.52 -5.46 -11.25
C CYS A 88 -2.97 -5.02 -11.50
N PHE A 89 -3.17 -3.83 -12.06
CA PHE A 89 -4.50 -3.24 -12.29
C PHE A 89 -5.42 -4.09 -13.17
N ASP A 90 -4.84 -4.93 -14.03
CA ASP A 90 -5.55 -5.86 -14.92
C ASP A 90 -5.64 -7.29 -14.37
N GLY A 91 -5.21 -7.50 -13.13
CA GLY A 91 -5.06 -8.82 -12.54
C GLY A 91 -3.74 -9.49 -12.92
N LEU A 92 -3.56 -10.71 -12.43
CA LEU A 92 -2.38 -11.53 -12.71
C LEU A 92 -2.59 -12.36 -13.96
N GLU A 93 -1.61 -12.34 -14.86
CA GLU A 93 -1.63 -13.19 -16.05
C GLU A 93 -1.46 -14.65 -15.64
N ILE A 94 -2.46 -15.48 -15.94
CA ILE A 94 -2.37 -16.92 -15.72
C ILE A 94 -1.56 -17.50 -16.89
N ILE A 95 -0.27 -17.75 -16.66
CA ILE A 95 0.55 -18.50 -17.62
C ILE A 95 0.10 -19.96 -17.56
N ALA A 96 -0.82 -20.34 -18.43
CA ALA A 96 -1.21 -21.72 -18.67
C ALA A 96 -0.02 -22.46 -19.30
N ARG A 97 0.95 -22.88 -18.48
CA ARG A 97 1.83 -23.98 -18.86
C ARG A 97 0.90 -25.15 -19.15
N GLN A 98 0.96 -25.64 -20.39
CA GLN A 98 0.22 -26.81 -20.86
C GLN A 98 0.14 -27.84 -19.74
N ILE A 99 -1.07 -28.10 -19.25
CA ILE A 99 -1.37 -29.20 -18.34
C ILE A 99 -1.30 -30.45 -19.22
N ASN A 100 -0.08 -30.85 -19.58
CA ASN A 100 0.25 -32.15 -20.10
C ASN A 100 1.48 -32.60 -19.33
N ASP A 101 1.20 -33.42 -18.32
CA ASP A 101 1.99 -34.48 -17.71
C ASP A 101 3.52 -34.33 -17.54
N GLU A 102 3.92 -34.70 -16.32
CA GLU A 102 5.27 -35.03 -15.85
C GLU A 102 6.18 -33.85 -15.46
N SER A 103 6.03 -33.50 -14.17
CA SER A 103 7.14 -33.28 -13.23
C SER A 103 8.48 -32.82 -13.83
N LYS A 104 8.64 -31.50 -13.93
CA LYS A 104 9.86 -30.84 -13.45
C LYS A 104 9.43 -29.58 -12.70
N GLU A 105 9.74 -29.56 -11.41
CA GLU A 105 9.90 -28.33 -10.65
C GLU A 105 10.92 -27.47 -11.41
N ALA A 106 10.42 -26.66 -12.34
CA ALA A 106 11.16 -25.54 -12.85
C ALA A 106 11.22 -24.58 -11.66
N GLU A 107 12.35 -24.59 -10.96
CA GLU A 107 12.78 -23.53 -10.06
C GLU A 107 12.46 -22.19 -10.72
N SER A 108 11.33 -21.60 -10.35
CA SER A 108 11.02 -20.23 -10.68
C SER A 108 11.94 -19.39 -9.80
N LYS A 109 13.17 -19.18 -10.27
CA LYS A 109 13.98 -18.03 -9.86
C LYS A 109 13.34 -16.76 -10.42
N GLY A 110 12.22 -16.39 -9.82
CA GLY A 110 11.69 -15.06 -9.81
C GLY A 110 11.20 -14.89 -8.39
N ALA A 111 12.00 -14.28 -7.52
CA ALA A 111 11.44 -13.74 -6.29
C ALA A 111 10.22 -12.93 -6.73
N PHE A 112 9.04 -13.21 -6.17
CA PHE A 112 7.94 -12.27 -6.33
C PHE A 112 8.52 -10.93 -5.85
N PRO A 113 8.59 -9.89 -6.72
CA PRO A 113 9.03 -8.58 -6.26
C PRO A 113 8.19 -8.21 -5.05
N ASP A 114 8.77 -7.50 -4.09
CA ASP A 114 8.09 -7.08 -2.85
C ASP A 114 6.68 -6.61 -3.22
N SER A 115 5.65 -7.40 -2.89
CA SER A 115 4.30 -7.17 -3.40
C SER A 115 3.63 -6.00 -2.70
N GLU A 116 4.28 -5.48 -1.67
CA GLU A 116 3.74 -4.50 -0.75
C GLU A 116 4.84 -3.53 -0.35
N LYS A 117 4.47 -2.25 -0.25
CA LYS A 117 5.30 -1.23 0.42
C LYS A 117 4.46 -0.52 1.46
N THR A 118 5.14 0.00 2.48
CA THR A 118 4.47 0.66 3.60
C THR A 118 5.13 2.00 3.88
N TYR A 119 4.32 3.04 4.03
CA TYR A 119 4.67 4.31 4.65
C TYR A 119 4.20 4.30 6.10
N THR A 120 5.03 4.75 7.03
CA THR A 120 4.70 4.82 8.46
C THR A 120 4.91 6.22 9.03
N LYS A 121 4.09 6.59 10.00
CA LYS A 121 4.23 7.82 10.78
C LYS A 121 3.80 7.60 12.22
N THR A 122 4.64 8.01 13.16
CA THR A 122 4.26 8.10 14.57
C THR A 122 3.45 9.38 14.79
N ILE A 123 2.28 9.24 15.43
CA ILE A 123 1.41 10.35 15.84
C ILE A 123 1.39 10.39 17.36
N ASN A 124 1.90 11.49 17.92
CA ASN A 124 1.89 11.74 19.36
C ASN A 124 0.77 12.75 19.66
N THR A 125 -0.11 12.42 20.60
CA THR A 125 -1.33 13.18 20.91
C THR A 125 -1.32 13.81 22.30
#